data_AF-A9GNR9-F1
#
_entry.id   AF-A9GNR9-F1
#
_cell.length_a   1.000
_cell.length_b   1.000
_cell.length_c   1.000
_cell.angle_alpha   90.00
_cell.angle_beta   90.00
_cell.angle_gamma   90.00
#
_symmetry.space_group_name_H-M   'P 1'
#
loop_
_entity.id
_entity.type
_entity.pdbx_description
1 polymer ?
#
loop_
_entity_poly.entity_id
_entity_poly.type
_entity_poly.pdbx_seq_one_letter_code
_entity_poly.pdbx_strand_id
1 'polypeptide(L)'
;MATAASAAVGRSSNPMIDPRHLRGGAGALALAAALAAALPASAQPEGAALPARSGGDERPSPSPRPDRPSRSAVVLATAVAPEAEERAAPLASALDALLSDTAQDLGLSVDLAGRVGSRSRPDEAELIERARSGDKLFIAPSLELHGDEAELRLAVASGGSRSLRVRVERVARDDLAVRAAVMLRDLLAELDAGAAAAPASAREEPCPERCRGRLATPARSMGKATLAANATLYGGLVGFSIQRSSGSDDPRLLYPLLAVGAGIGLGGAIIIAEEWDVGVADAWYLGSGTWWPTLAGHLIYQGRFAQHAADPAQERWASGLIGGTAGITLAALGLSLGRMSEGGALMAQSGGGLGLMLGGLVEWAGRGDVQRTPIAGMGYGAALGWLAAAAAATQLDVTPSEILAIDVGAMLGGLGAAALASPLVFESPTEAQQRAWVGATAAGFLLGAGVAWRVTRPAGAGARSAGPSWNRFGLPTLGVIGESVVGSRRAPALGLGWQGAIP
;
A
#
# COMPACT_ATOMS: atom_id res chain seq x y z
N MET A 1 -24.13 -63.46 -41.66
CA MET A 1 -24.40 -62.00 -41.57
C MET A 1 -24.03 -61.58 -40.16
N ALA A 2 -22.95 -60.82 -40.06
CA ALA A 2 -22.33 -60.40 -38.80
C ALA A 2 -22.63 -58.92 -38.55
N THR A 3 -22.95 -58.58 -37.30
CA THR A 3 -22.75 -57.23 -36.77
C THR A 3 -22.53 -57.34 -35.26
N ALA A 4 -21.28 -57.12 -34.85
CA ALA A 4 -20.85 -56.96 -33.47
C ALA A 4 -21.04 -55.50 -33.05
N ALA A 5 -21.47 -55.25 -31.81
CA ALA A 5 -21.44 -53.92 -31.20
C ALA A 5 -20.79 -54.01 -29.81
N SER A 6 -19.70 -53.27 -29.70
CA SER A 6 -18.75 -53.19 -28.59
C SER A 6 -19.26 -52.30 -27.46
N ALA A 7 -18.89 -52.68 -26.23
CA ALA A 7 -19.10 -51.93 -24.99
C ALA A 7 -18.28 -50.63 -24.94
N ALA A 8 -18.83 -49.61 -24.25
CA ALA A 8 -18.08 -48.48 -23.71
C ALA A 8 -18.70 -48.04 -22.38
N VAL A 9 -17.98 -48.32 -21.29
CA VAL A 9 -18.28 -47.88 -19.92
C VAL A 9 -17.67 -46.49 -19.74
N GLY A 10 -18.53 -45.46 -19.63
CA GLY A 10 -18.12 -44.09 -19.32
C GLY A 10 -17.97 -43.88 -17.82
N ARG A 11 -16.76 -43.52 -17.36
CA ARG A 11 -16.49 -43.03 -16.01
C ARG A 11 -17.02 -41.60 -15.88
N SER A 12 -17.91 -41.39 -14.90
CA SER A 12 -18.33 -40.07 -14.43
C SER A 12 -17.20 -39.41 -13.64
N SER A 13 -16.71 -38.29 -14.15
CA SER A 13 -15.82 -37.36 -13.46
C SER A 13 -16.65 -36.34 -12.68
N ASN A 14 -16.49 -36.32 -11.35
CA ASN A 14 -17.04 -35.27 -10.48
C ASN A 14 -16.42 -33.92 -10.85
N PRO A 15 -17.21 -32.85 -11.09
CA PRO A 15 -16.66 -31.51 -11.25
C PRO A 15 -16.19 -31.00 -9.89
N MET A 16 -14.88 -30.85 -9.75
CA MET A 16 -14.22 -30.14 -8.68
C MET A 16 -14.60 -28.65 -8.79
N ILE A 17 -15.36 -28.15 -7.81
CA ILE A 17 -15.80 -26.76 -7.72
C ILE A 17 -14.54 -25.88 -7.59
N ASP A 18 -14.34 -24.99 -8.56
CA ASP A 18 -13.25 -24.02 -8.58
C ASP A 18 -13.48 -22.93 -7.51
N PRO A 19 -12.58 -22.76 -6.52
CA PRO A 19 -12.72 -21.76 -5.47
C PRO A 19 -12.67 -20.30 -5.96
N ARG A 20 -12.40 -20.06 -7.25
CA ARG A 20 -12.41 -18.71 -7.85
C ARG A 20 -13.81 -18.11 -8.00
N HIS A 21 -14.88 -18.90 -7.95
CA HIS A 21 -16.25 -18.40 -8.09
C HIS A 21 -16.89 -17.88 -6.79
N LEU A 22 -16.28 -18.10 -5.62
CA LEU A 22 -16.82 -17.63 -4.33
C LEU A 22 -16.43 -16.19 -3.96
N ARG A 23 -15.53 -15.55 -4.72
CA ARG A 23 -15.14 -14.14 -4.50
C ARG A 23 -16.17 -13.11 -4.97
N GLY A 24 -17.18 -13.51 -5.75
CA GLY A 24 -18.23 -12.61 -6.26
C GLY A 24 -19.41 -12.36 -5.31
N GLY A 25 -19.55 -13.15 -4.23
CA GLY A 25 -20.73 -13.09 -3.35
C GLY A 25 -20.59 -12.19 -2.11
N ALA A 26 -19.38 -11.81 -1.71
CA ALA A 26 -19.13 -11.09 -0.47
C ALA A 26 -19.53 -9.61 -0.51
N GLY A 27 -19.60 -9.00 -1.71
CA GLY A 27 -19.95 -7.58 -1.85
C GLY A 27 -21.41 -7.24 -1.55
N ALA A 28 -22.33 -8.20 -1.71
CA ALA A 28 -23.76 -7.97 -1.51
C ALA A 28 -24.18 -8.03 -0.01
N LEU A 29 -23.44 -8.76 0.82
CA LEU A 29 -23.73 -8.91 2.27
C LEU A 29 -23.18 -7.75 3.12
N ALA A 30 -22.08 -7.11 2.69
CA ALA A 30 -21.53 -5.94 3.37
C ALA A 30 -22.46 -4.70 3.27
N LEU A 31 -23.22 -4.58 2.17
CA LEU A 31 -24.18 -3.49 1.96
C LEU A 31 -25.42 -3.62 2.87
N ALA A 32 -25.82 -4.84 3.23
CA ALA A 32 -26.96 -5.10 4.10
C ALA A 32 -26.63 -4.90 5.60
N ALA A 33 -25.40 -5.18 6.03
CA ALA A 33 -24.97 -5.00 7.42
C ALA A 33 -24.82 -3.52 7.82
N ALA A 34 -24.41 -2.65 6.87
CA ALA A 34 -24.27 -1.21 7.12
C ALA A 34 -25.60 -0.49 7.38
N LEU A 35 -26.74 -1.05 6.92
CA LEU A 35 -28.08 -0.51 7.17
C LEU A 35 -28.70 -0.94 8.51
N ALA A 36 -28.14 -1.96 9.19
CA ALA A 36 -28.69 -2.49 10.45
C ALA A 36 -28.08 -1.87 11.72
N ALA A 37 -26.96 -1.12 11.62
CA ALA A 37 -26.24 -0.60 12.77
C ALA A 37 -26.76 0.75 13.32
N ALA A 38 -27.87 1.29 12.80
CA ALA A 38 -28.49 2.53 13.25
C ALA A 38 -29.46 2.34 14.44
N LEU A 39 -29.11 1.49 15.41
CA LEU A 39 -29.86 1.37 16.67
C LEU A 39 -29.00 1.88 17.84
N PRO A 40 -29.56 2.69 18.76
CA PRO A 40 -28.82 3.27 19.86
C PRO A 40 -28.54 2.20 20.93
N ALA A 41 -27.28 1.84 21.13
CA ALA A 41 -26.87 0.99 22.24
C ALA A 41 -26.56 1.84 23.47
N SER A 42 -27.43 1.76 24.48
CA SER A 42 -27.20 2.27 25.84
C SER A 42 -26.24 1.34 26.58
N ALA A 43 -25.07 1.87 27.00
CA ALA A 43 -24.11 1.14 27.82
C ALA A 43 -24.09 1.66 29.27
N GLN A 44 -24.32 0.77 30.23
CA GLN A 44 -24.08 0.95 31.66
C GLN A 44 -22.73 0.30 32.02
N PRO A 45 -21.93 0.86 32.94
CA PRO A 45 -20.63 0.31 33.30
C PRO A 45 -20.75 -0.69 34.46
N GLU A 46 -20.08 -1.83 34.38
CA GLU A 46 -19.98 -2.78 35.49
C GLU A 46 -18.51 -3.06 35.86
N GLY A 47 -18.17 -2.62 37.07
CA GLY A 47 -17.40 -3.36 38.08
C GLY A 47 -16.08 -4.03 37.71
N ALA A 48 -14.96 -3.35 38.03
CA ALA A 48 -13.65 -3.97 38.18
C ALA A 48 -13.60 -4.96 39.35
N ALA A 49 -12.98 -6.13 39.13
CA ALA A 49 -12.54 -7.03 40.20
C ALA A 49 -11.10 -7.51 39.95
N LEU A 50 -10.21 -7.16 40.87
CA LEU A 50 -8.84 -7.66 41.00
C LEU A 50 -8.86 -9.10 41.54
N PRO A 51 -7.90 -9.95 41.12
CA PRO A 51 -7.34 -10.92 42.06
C PRO A 51 -5.81 -10.89 42.15
N ALA A 52 -5.39 -10.77 43.41
CA ALA A 52 -4.35 -11.50 44.15
C ALA A 52 -3.02 -11.89 43.48
N ARG A 53 -1.95 -11.41 44.13
CA ARG A 53 -0.56 -11.88 44.04
C ARG A 53 -0.35 -13.22 44.77
N SER A 54 0.36 -14.12 44.11
CA SER A 54 1.24 -15.16 44.70
C SER A 54 2.33 -15.42 43.63
N GLY A 55 3.64 -15.29 43.87
CA GLY A 55 4.42 -15.78 44.99
C GLY A 55 5.03 -17.13 44.60
N GLY A 56 6.26 -17.13 44.07
CA GLY A 56 6.97 -18.37 43.70
C GLY A 56 8.23 -18.11 42.87
N ASP A 57 9.36 -17.95 43.57
CA ASP A 57 10.72 -17.96 43.01
C ASP A 57 11.07 -19.40 42.58
N GLU A 58 11.24 -19.66 41.28
CA GLU A 58 11.82 -20.91 40.80
C GLU A 58 12.69 -20.64 39.57
N ARG A 59 14.03 -20.69 39.75
CA ARG A 59 15.01 -20.58 38.67
C ARG A 59 15.04 -21.91 37.88
N PRO A 60 14.74 -21.91 36.57
CA PRO A 60 14.92 -23.11 35.75
C PRO A 60 16.36 -23.20 35.24
N SER A 61 17.01 -24.33 35.52
CA SER A 61 18.22 -24.79 34.84
C SER A 61 18.00 -24.91 33.33
N PRO A 62 19.04 -24.66 32.50
CA PRO A 62 18.92 -24.66 31.04
C PRO A 62 18.70 -26.07 30.49
N SER A 63 17.51 -26.32 29.92
CA SER A 63 17.24 -27.50 29.11
C SER A 63 17.82 -27.34 27.68
N PRO A 64 18.20 -28.44 27.01
CA PRO A 64 18.85 -28.43 25.70
C PRO A 64 17.90 -27.92 24.61
N ARG A 65 18.42 -27.16 23.64
CA ARG A 65 17.66 -26.72 22.47
C ARG A 65 17.34 -27.94 21.57
N PRO A 66 16.11 -28.06 21.05
CA PRO A 66 15.79 -29.05 20.02
C PRO A 66 16.47 -28.68 18.69
N ASP A 67 17.07 -29.69 18.06
CA ASP A 67 17.72 -29.61 16.75
C ASP A 67 16.74 -29.09 15.69
N ARG A 68 16.93 -27.85 15.23
CA ARG A 68 16.31 -27.40 13.97
C ARG A 68 17.08 -28.05 12.82
N PRO A 69 16.39 -28.59 11.79
CA PRO A 69 17.07 -29.07 10.60
C PRO A 69 17.86 -27.91 9.98
N SER A 70 19.18 -28.07 9.86
CA SER A 70 20.06 -27.07 9.29
C SER A 70 19.74 -26.89 7.80
N ARG A 71 19.38 -25.68 7.40
CA ARG A 71 19.14 -25.38 5.98
C ARG A 71 20.47 -25.32 5.24
N SER A 72 20.58 -26.00 4.12
CA SER A 72 21.78 -25.96 3.29
C SER A 72 21.84 -24.66 2.49
N ALA A 73 22.97 -23.97 2.53
CA ALA A 73 23.21 -22.72 1.81
C ALA A 73 24.49 -22.79 0.99
N VAL A 74 24.52 -22.14 -0.17
CA VAL A 74 25.69 -21.97 -1.03
C VAL A 74 26.05 -20.49 -1.05
N VAL A 75 27.22 -20.15 -0.49
CA VAL A 75 27.78 -18.79 -0.55
C VAL A 75 28.71 -18.71 -1.76
N LEU A 76 28.24 -18.03 -2.82
CA LEU A 76 29.02 -17.79 -4.03
C LEU A 76 30.20 -16.85 -3.74
N ALA A 77 31.22 -16.91 -4.58
CA ALA A 77 32.34 -15.98 -4.50
C ALA A 77 31.86 -14.55 -4.76
N THR A 78 32.39 -13.59 -4.00
CA THR A 78 32.09 -12.16 -4.17
C THR A 78 32.49 -11.73 -5.57
N ALA A 79 31.48 -11.33 -6.34
CA ALA A 79 31.70 -10.79 -7.67
C ALA A 79 32.31 -9.39 -7.59
N VAL A 80 33.29 -9.10 -8.42
CA VAL A 80 33.98 -7.80 -8.44
C VAL A 80 33.94 -7.25 -9.86
N ALA A 81 33.81 -5.93 -9.99
CA ALA A 81 33.93 -5.27 -11.29
C ALA A 81 35.32 -5.52 -11.91
N PRO A 82 35.42 -5.83 -13.22
CA PRO A 82 36.69 -6.21 -13.85
C PRO A 82 37.76 -5.13 -13.75
N GLU A 83 37.36 -3.86 -13.75
CA GLU A 83 38.26 -2.70 -13.61
C GLU A 83 38.87 -2.55 -12.20
N ALA A 84 38.28 -3.21 -11.20
CA ALA A 84 38.66 -3.11 -9.80
C ALA A 84 39.17 -4.44 -9.22
N GLU A 85 39.28 -5.51 -10.03
CA GLU A 85 39.55 -6.86 -9.56
C GLU A 85 40.81 -6.96 -8.68
N GLU A 86 41.92 -6.38 -9.12
CA GLU A 86 43.19 -6.42 -8.38
C GLU A 86 43.11 -5.72 -7.02
N ARG A 87 42.39 -4.58 -6.96
CA ARG A 87 42.23 -3.78 -5.73
C ARG A 87 41.19 -4.36 -4.77
N ALA A 88 40.12 -4.95 -5.30
CA ALA A 88 39.04 -5.52 -4.49
C ALA A 88 39.24 -6.99 -4.14
N ALA A 89 40.15 -7.72 -4.78
CA ALA A 89 40.38 -9.15 -4.51
C ALA A 89 40.63 -9.49 -3.02
N PRO A 90 41.46 -8.75 -2.26
CA PRO A 90 41.66 -9.02 -0.84
C PRO A 90 40.37 -8.81 -0.01
N LEU A 91 39.62 -7.75 -0.32
CA LEU A 91 38.36 -7.43 0.36
C LEU A 91 37.28 -8.46 0.02
N ALA A 92 37.17 -8.87 -1.24
CA ALA A 92 36.26 -9.91 -1.71
C ALA A 92 36.54 -11.25 -1.03
N SER A 93 37.82 -11.64 -0.91
CA SER A 93 38.19 -12.87 -0.19
C SER A 93 37.91 -12.80 1.31
N ALA A 94 38.16 -11.66 1.96
CA ALA A 94 37.80 -11.46 3.36
C ALA A 94 36.27 -11.54 3.57
N LEU A 95 35.51 -10.95 2.65
CA LEU A 95 34.05 -10.97 2.66
C LEU A 95 33.48 -12.38 2.44
N ASP A 96 34.08 -13.15 1.54
CA ASP A 96 33.68 -14.55 1.29
C ASP A 96 33.83 -15.42 2.54
N ALA A 97 34.91 -15.24 3.30
CA ALA A 97 35.11 -15.95 4.57
C ALA A 97 34.09 -15.49 5.61
N LEU A 98 33.97 -14.18 5.81
CA LEU A 98 33.05 -13.59 6.78
C LEU A 98 31.59 -14.00 6.55
N LEU A 99 31.10 -13.95 5.30
CA LEU A 99 29.73 -14.33 4.98
C LEU A 99 29.48 -15.82 5.17
N SER A 100 30.51 -16.66 4.98
CA SER A 100 30.42 -18.10 5.25
C SER A 100 30.29 -18.36 6.75
N ASP A 101 31.13 -17.72 7.56
CA ASP A 101 31.10 -17.82 9.03
C ASP A 101 29.78 -17.27 9.58
N THR A 102 29.35 -16.09 9.11
CA THR A 102 28.08 -15.47 9.50
C THR A 102 26.89 -16.35 9.13
N ALA A 103 26.91 -17.00 7.96
CA ALA A 103 25.85 -17.93 7.57
C ALA A 103 25.77 -19.14 8.52
N GLN A 104 26.92 -19.67 8.95
CA GLN A 104 26.98 -20.76 9.93
C GLN A 104 26.49 -20.33 11.32
N ASP A 105 26.88 -19.14 11.78
CA ASP A 105 26.40 -18.55 13.04
C ASP A 105 24.87 -18.35 13.05
N LEU A 106 24.29 -18.09 11.88
CA LEU A 106 22.84 -17.98 11.67
C LEU A 106 22.15 -19.35 11.49
N GLY A 107 22.89 -20.45 11.62
CA GLY A 107 22.35 -21.83 11.59
C GLY A 107 22.23 -22.43 10.19
N LEU A 108 22.91 -21.88 9.18
CA LEU A 108 22.96 -22.45 7.84
C LEU A 108 24.12 -23.45 7.72
N SER A 109 23.88 -24.58 7.06
CA SER A 109 24.93 -25.51 6.64
C SER A 109 25.52 -25.05 5.31
N VAL A 110 26.68 -24.40 5.35
CA VAL A 110 27.33 -23.86 4.14
C VAL A 110 27.98 -24.97 3.32
N ASP A 111 27.51 -25.15 2.09
CA ASP A 111 28.10 -26.04 1.10
C ASP A 111 29.09 -25.26 0.21
N LEU A 112 30.37 -25.55 0.40
CA LEU A 112 31.47 -24.93 -0.35
C LEU A 112 31.72 -25.63 -1.70
N ALA A 113 31.21 -26.84 -1.93
CA ALA A 113 31.43 -27.59 -3.17
C ALA A 113 30.70 -26.94 -4.37
N GLY A 114 29.62 -26.20 -4.10
CA GLY A 114 28.88 -25.42 -5.10
C GLY A 114 29.52 -24.07 -5.48
N ARG A 115 30.63 -23.69 -4.83
CA ARG A 115 31.35 -22.44 -5.12
C ARG A 115 32.13 -22.60 -6.43
N VAL A 116 31.46 -22.35 -7.55
CA VAL A 116 32.14 -22.23 -8.85
C VAL A 116 33.08 -21.03 -8.79
N GLY A 117 34.37 -21.21 -9.11
CA GLY A 117 35.42 -20.20 -8.96
C GLY A 117 35.33 -18.97 -9.87
N SER A 118 34.18 -18.73 -10.52
CA SER A 118 33.98 -17.53 -11.34
C SER A 118 33.58 -16.36 -10.46
N ARG A 119 34.39 -15.29 -10.44
CA ARG A 119 34.09 -13.99 -9.81
C ARG A 119 33.26 -13.06 -10.71
N SER A 120 32.71 -13.59 -11.80
CA SER A 120 31.74 -12.87 -12.63
C SER A 120 30.42 -12.72 -11.87
N ARG A 121 29.83 -11.53 -11.90
CA ARG A 121 28.50 -11.27 -11.35
C ARG A 121 27.49 -12.24 -11.99
N PRO A 122 26.88 -13.16 -11.23
CA PRO A 122 25.86 -14.04 -11.79
C PRO A 122 24.62 -13.21 -12.16
N ASP A 123 23.99 -13.57 -13.27
CA ASP A 123 22.74 -12.94 -13.68
C ASP A 123 21.63 -13.27 -12.67
N GLU A 124 20.71 -12.35 -12.43
CA GLU A 124 19.59 -12.56 -11.51
C GLU A 124 18.70 -13.71 -11.98
N ALA A 125 18.49 -13.84 -13.29
CA ALA A 125 17.75 -14.95 -13.87
C ALA A 125 18.45 -16.29 -13.59
N GLU A 126 19.77 -16.33 -13.71
CA GLU A 126 20.57 -17.52 -13.44
C GLU A 126 20.52 -17.92 -11.95
N LEU A 127 20.61 -16.95 -11.03
CA LEU A 127 20.45 -17.21 -9.59
C LEU A 127 19.08 -17.80 -9.27
N ILE A 128 18.02 -17.28 -9.90
CA ILE A 128 16.66 -17.81 -9.72
C ILE A 128 16.53 -19.21 -10.33
N GLU A 129 17.12 -19.47 -11.49
CA GLU A 129 17.12 -20.82 -12.09
C GLU A 129 17.87 -21.84 -11.23
N ARG A 130 19.04 -21.47 -10.69
CA ARG A 130 19.80 -22.32 -9.75
C ARG A 130 19.03 -22.56 -8.44
N ALA A 131 18.36 -21.53 -7.92
CA ALA A 131 17.52 -21.67 -6.73
C ALA A 131 16.27 -22.54 -7.00
N ARG A 132 15.74 -22.54 -8.23
CA ARG A 132 14.60 -23.42 -8.61
C ARG A 132 14.99 -24.87 -8.78
N SER A 133 16.23 -25.15 -9.20
CA SER A 133 16.68 -26.52 -9.48
C SER A 133 17.08 -27.31 -8.23
N GLY A 134 17.10 -26.67 -7.04
CA GLY A 134 17.43 -27.32 -5.77
C GLY A 134 16.71 -26.71 -4.57
N ASP A 135 16.92 -27.33 -3.41
CA ASP A 135 16.36 -26.90 -2.11
C ASP A 135 17.35 -26.03 -1.31
N LYS A 136 18.40 -25.53 -1.97
CA LYS A 136 19.49 -24.77 -1.33
C LYS A 136 19.22 -23.28 -1.40
N LEU A 137 19.64 -22.57 -0.36
CA LEU A 137 19.66 -21.12 -0.33
C LEU A 137 20.95 -20.60 -1.00
N PHE A 138 20.85 -19.72 -1.97
CA PHE A 138 22.00 -19.13 -2.66
C PHE A 138 22.23 -17.70 -2.16
N ILE A 139 23.46 -17.40 -1.75
CA ILE A 139 23.92 -16.07 -1.35
C ILE A 139 24.96 -15.60 -2.36
N ALA A 140 24.67 -14.49 -3.05
CA ALA A 140 25.48 -13.92 -4.11
C ALA A 140 25.92 -12.49 -3.75
N PRO A 141 27.12 -12.33 -3.15
CA PRO A 141 27.71 -11.03 -2.90
C PRO A 141 28.32 -10.42 -4.18
N SER A 142 28.22 -9.11 -4.32
CA SER A 142 28.98 -8.33 -5.31
C SER A 142 29.50 -7.03 -4.72
N LEU A 143 30.71 -6.66 -5.10
CA LEU A 143 31.46 -5.52 -4.55
C LEU A 143 31.95 -4.60 -5.67
N GLU A 144 31.64 -3.31 -5.56
CA GLU A 144 32.15 -2.27 -6.46
C GLU A 144 32.85 -1.18 -5.65
N LEU A 145 34.10 -0.85 -6.00
CA LEU A 145 34.89 0.14 -5.27
C LEU A 145 34.73 1.54 -5.85
N HIS A 146 34.41 2.51 -5.00
CA HIS A 146 34.18 3.92 -5.34
C HIS A 146 35.04 4.82 -4.45
N GLY A 147 36.31 5.04 -4.83
CA GLY A 147 37.25 5.77 -3.97
C GLY A 147 37.42 5.05 -2.63
N ASP A 148 37.19 5.74 -1.50
CA ASP A 148 37.29 5.17 -0.15
C ASP A 148 36.02 4.43 0.32
N GLU A 149 34.98 4.42 -0.50
CA GLU A 149 33.75 3.68 -0.26
C GLU A 149 33.70 2.40 -1.09
N ALA A 150 32.93 1.43 -0.60
CA ALA A 150 32.59 0.21 -1.31
C ALA A 150 31.06 0.10 -1.39
N GLU A 151 30.54 -0.14 -2.59
CA GLU A 151 29.15 -0.52 -2.79
C GLU A 151 29.05 -2.04 -2.67
N LEU A 152 28.44 -2.49 -1.58
CA LEU A 152 28.16 -3.90 -1.32
C LEU A 152 26.73 -4.21 -1.71
N ARG A 153 26.56 -5.21 -2.57
CA ARG A 153 25.27 -5.77 -2.93
C ARG A 153 25.21 -7.24 -2.51
N LEU A 154 24.17 -7.60 -1.78
CA LEU A 154 23.89 -8.98 -1.34
C LEU A 154 22.56 -9.42 -1.92
N ALA A 155 22.60 -10.46 -2.75
CA ALA A 155 21.42 -11.10 -3.31
C ALA A 155 21.23 -12.49 -2.69
N VAL A 156 20.01 -12.79 -2.24
CA VAL A 156 19.67 -14.09 -1.64
C VAL A 156 18.48 -14.70 -2.35
N ALA A 157 18.64 -15.92 -2.84
CA ALA A 157 17.59 -16.72 -3.47
C ALA A 157 17.33 -17.97 -2.62
N SER A 158 16.08 -18.18 -2.20
CA SER A 158 15.68 -19.38 -1.46
C SER A 158 15.33 -20.52 -2.42
N GLY A 159 15.61 -21.76 -2.03
CA GLY A 159 15.27 -22.96 -2.79
C GLY A 159 13.79 -22.99 -3.17
N GLY A 160 13.49 -23.28 -4.43
CA GLY A 160 12.12 -23.31 -4.96
C GLY A 160 11.43 -21.93 -5.12
N SER A 161 12.05 -20.84 -4.66
CA SER A 161 11.49 -19.49 -4.79
C SER A 161 11.58 -18.97 -6.23
N ARG A 162 10.58 -18.17 -6.63
CA ARG A 162 10.60 -17.42 -7.90
C ARG A 162 11.07 -15.97 -7.73
N SER A 163 11.38 -15.57 -6.50
CA SER A 163 11.80 -14.22 -6.14
C SER A 163 13.18 -14.22 -5.51
N LEU A 164 13.97 -13.21 -5.88
CA LEU A 164 15.27 -12.86 -5.30
C LEU A 164 15.07 -11.72 -4.30
N ARG A 165 15.80 -11.74 -3.19
CA ARG A 165 15.89 -10.59 -2.28
C ARG A 165 17.24 -9.95 -2.41
N VAL A 166 17.28 -8.65 -2.62
CA VAL A 166 18.52 -7.92 -2.89
C VAL A 166 18.58 -6.74 -1.96
N ARG A 167 19.75 -6.54 -1.35
CA ARG A 167 20.07 -5.33 -0.59
C ARG A 167 21.38 -4.74 -1.10
N VAL A 168 21.42 -3.42 -1.25
CA VAL A 168 22.60 -2.68 -1.70
C VAL A 168 22.90 -1.58 -0.68
N GLU A 169 24.15 -1.47 -0.27
CA GLU A 169 24.60 -0.44 0.67
C GLU A 169 25.97 0.10 0.25
N ARG A 170 26.15 1.42 0.31
CA ARG A 170 27.48 2.06 0.20
C ARG A 170 28.04 2.25 1.60
N VAL A 171 29.23 1.72 1.81
CA VAL A 171 29.87 1.64 3.13
C VAL A 171 31.31 2.07 3.02
N ALA A 172 31.82 2.71 4.08
CA ALA A 172 33.25 2.94 4.20
C ALA A 172 33.97 1.57 4.20
N ARG A 173 35.15 1.49 3.58
CA ARG A 173 35.90 0.23 3.48
C ARG A 173 36.13 -0.44 4.84
N ASP A 174 36.37 0.35 5.87
CA ASP A 174 36.62 -0.15 7.24
C ASP A 174 35.36 -0.75 7.90
N ASP A 175 34.16 -0.34 7.46
CA ASP A 175 32.87 -0.81 8.00
C ASP A 175 32.27 -1.98 7.20
N LEU A 176 32.89 -2.34 6.07
CA LEU A 176 32.36 -3.31 5.10
C LEU A 176 32.01 -4.66 5.75
N ALA A 177 32.88 -5.15 6.63
CA ALA A 177 32.69 -6.43 7.31
C ALA A 177 31.43 -6.43 8.20
N VAL A 178 31.33 -5.44 9.10
CA VAL A 178 30.20 -5.33 10.03
C VAL A 178 28.88 -5.19 9.25
N ARG A 179 28.89 -4.36 8.20
CA ARG A 179 27.71 -4.14 7.38
C ARG A 179 27.28 -5.37 6.58
N ALA A 180 28.22 -6.11 6.01
CA ALA A 180 27.91 -7.36 5.33
C ALA A 180 27.20 -8.38 6.23
N ALA A 181 27.68 -8.57 7.45
CA ALA A 181 27.09 -9.51 8.40
C ALA A 181 25.66 -9.08 8.82
N VAL A 182 25.46 -7.77 9.05
CA VAL A 182 24.14 -7.21 9.38
C VAL A 182 23.17 -7.36 8.20
N MET A 183 23.61 -7.03 6.99
CA MET A 183 22.79 -7.17 5.78
C MET A 183 22.37 -8.63 5.56
N LEU A 184 23.27 -9.59 5.74
CA LEU A 184 22.96 -11.02 5.60
C LEU A 184 21.94 -11.48 6.66
N ARG A 185 22.14 -11.10 7.93
CA ARG A 185 21.21 -11.41 9.02
C ARG A 185 19.82 -10.87 8.74
N ASP A 186 19.73 -9.60 8.31
CA ASP A 186 18.47 -8.95 8.03
C ASP A 186 17.77 -9.64 6.83
N LEU A 187 18.48 -9.93 5.74
CA LEU A 187 17.93 -10.63 4.57
C LEU A 187 17.40 -12.02 4.92
N LEU A 188 18.09 -12.77 5.79
CA LEU A 188 17.63 -14.09 6.25
C LEU A 188 16.41 -13.98 7.18
N ALA A 189 16.39 -12.99 8.08
CA ALA A 189 15.24 -12.75 8.94
C ALA A 189 13.98 -12.40 8.13
N GLU A 190 14.12 -11.59 7.08
CA GLU A 190 13.01 -11.29 6.19
C GLU A 190 12.55 -12.55 5.43
N LEU A 191 13.47 -13.43 5.01
CA LEU A 191 13.12 -14.67 4.31
C LEU A 191 12.26 -15.58 5.18
N ASP A 192 12.61 -15.71 6.45
CA ASP A 192 11.82 -16.46 7.43
C ASP A 192 10.44 -15.84 7.67
N ALA A 193 10.35 -14.51 7.74
CA ALA A 193 9.08 -13.81 7.87
C ALA A 193 8.15 -14.03 6.65
N GLY A 194 8.72 -14.11 5.45
CA GLY A 194 7.96 -14.38 4.23
C GLY A 194 7.50 -15.84 4.08
N ALA A 195 8.29 -16.80 4.57
CA ALA A 195 7.91 -18.21 4.58
C ALA A 195 6.75 -18.50 5.57
N ALA A 196 6.71 -17.77 6.69
CA ALA A 196 5.60 -17.82 7.64
C ALA A 196 4.29 -17.19 7.11
N ALA A 197 4.35 -16.45 5.99
CA ALA A 197 3.21 -15.80 5.35
C ALA A 197 2.63 -16.58 4.15
N ALA A 198 3.14 -17.78 3.83
CA ALA A 198 2.50 -18.68 2.87
C ALA A 198 1.23 -19.28 3.52
N PRO A 199 0.09 -19.40 2.81
CA PRO A 199 -1.17 -19.83 3.42
C PRO A 199 -1.16 -21.36 3.59
N ALA A 200 -0.48 -21.84 4.62
CA ALA A 200 -0.77 -23.16 5.18
C ALA A 200 -2.04 -22.98 6.00
N SER A 201 -3.13 -23.58 5.54
CA SER A 201 -4.40 -23.71 6.27
C SER A 201 -4.14 -23.96 7.76
N ALA A 202 -4.38 -22.94 8.59
CA ALA A 202 -4.17 -22.98 10.02
C ALA A 202 -5.16 -23.96 10.65
N ARG A 203 -4.73 -25.22 10.72
CA ARG A 203 -5.12 -26.09 11.82
C ARG A 203 -4.29 -25.59 13.00
N GLU A 204 -4.95 -24.80 13.82
CA GLU A 204 -4.43 -24.19 15.03
C GLU A 204 -3.86 -25.28 15.94
N GLU A 205 -2.54 -25.45 15.94
CA GLU A 205 -1.87 -26.16 17.02
C GLU A 205 -1.72 -25.19 18.19
N PRO A 206 -2.19 -25.56 19.40
CA PRO A 206 -2.06 -24.70 20.57
C PRO A 206 -0.58 -24.50 20.89
N CYS A 207 -0.17 -23.23 20.92
CA CYS A 207 1.18 -22.84 21.30
C CYS A 207 1.48 -23.36 22.72
N PRO A 208 2.56 -24.15 22.93
CA PRO A 208 2.90 -24.64 24.27
C PRO A 208 3.38 -23.47 25.12
N GLU A 209 2.64 -23.22 26.21
CA GLU A 209 2.86 -22.48 27.49
C GLU A 209 4.04 -21.51 27.73
N ARG A 210 5.06 -21.42 26.87
CA ARG A 210 6.23 -20.52 27.01
C ARG A 210 6.03 -19.09 26.51
N CYS A 211 4.86 -18.76 25.95
CA CYS A 211 4.51 -17.37 25.61
C CYS A 211 3.95 -16.57 26.79
N ARG A 212 3.82 -17.16 27.99
CA ARG A 212 3.53 -16.42 29.23
C ARG A 212 4.81 -15.78 29.76
N GLY A 213 5.09 -14.54 29.36
CA GLY A 213 6.11 -13.73 30.05
C GLY A 213 6.70 -12.55 29.28
N ARG A 214 6.56 -12.49 27.95
CA ARG A 214 6.85 -11.26 27.19
C ARG A 214 5.52 -10.61 26.81
N LEU A 215 5.14 -9.60 27.57
CA LEU A 215 4.17 -8.60 27.11
C LEU A 215 4.65 -8.10 25.75
N ALA A 216 3.81 -8.26 24.73
CA ALA A 216 3.99 -8.01 23.30
C ALA A 216 5.30 -7.30 22.88
N THR A 217 6.08 -7.94 22.00
CA THR A 217 7.06 -7.18 21.20
C THR A 217 6.29 -6.16 20.35
N PRO A 218 6.55 -4.86 20.50
CA PRO A 218 5.79 -3.83 19.80
C PRO A 218 5.91 -4.03 18.29
N ALA A 219 4.78 -3.95 17.58
CA ALA A 219 4.78 -3.99 16.12
C ALA A 219 5.58 -2.78 15.59
N ARG A 220 6.55 -3.01 14.69
CA ARG A 220 7.27 -1.90 14.03
C ARG A 220 6.37 -1.27 12.96
N SER A 221 5.37 -0.48 13.38
CA SER A 221 4.47 0.21 12.46
C SER A 221 5.17 1.38 11.75
N MET A 222 5.47 1.19 10.46
CA MET A 222 6.00 2.24 9.59
C MET A 222 4.99 3.37 9.36
N GLY A 223 3.68 3.07 9.43
CA GLY A 223 2.58 4.02 9.27
C GLY A 223 2.25 4.83 10.51
N LYS A 224 2.89 4.58 11.66
CA LYS A 224 2.55 5.19 12.96
C LYS A 224 2.45 6.71 12.93
N ALA A 225 3.41 7.39 12.30
CA ALA A 225 3.41 8.85 12.21
C ALA A 225 2.23 9.39 11.38
N THR A 226 1.96 8.76 10.23
CA THR A 226 0.84 9.11 9.35
C THR A 226 -0.50 8.86 10.03
N LEU A 227 -0.65 7.72 10.71
CA LEU A 227 -1.85 7.38 11.47
C LEU A 227 -2.07 8.38 12.61
N ALA A 228 -1.02 8.66 13.40
CA ALA A 228 -1.07 9.63 14.48
C ALA A 228 -1.48 11.02 14.00
N ALA A 229 -0.88 11.51 12.90
CA ALA A 229 -1.22 12.80 12.33
C ALA A 229 -2.69 12.86 11.89
N ASN A 230 -3.16 11.88 11.10
CA ASN A 230 -4.55 11.85 10.63
C ASN A 230 -5.55 11.72 11.78
N ALA A 231 -5.30 10.81 12.73
CA ALA A 231 -6.18 10.61 13.87
C ALA A 231 -6.22 11.83 14.80
N THR A 232 -5.09 12.51 15.01
CA THR A 232 -5.03 13.76 15.79
C THR A 232 -5.86 14.85 15.13
N LEU A 233 -5.67 15.06 13.82
CA LEU A 233 -6.41 16.07 13.07
C LEU A 233 -7.91 15.77 13.04
N TYR A 234 -8.28 14.50 12.80
CA TYR A 234 -9.68 14.09 12.81
C TYR A 234 -10.28 14.19 14.21
N GLY A 235 -9.59 13.76 15.25
CA GLY A 235 -10.02 13.92 16.63
C GLY A 235 -10.24 15.40 16.99
N GLY A 236 -9.36 16.29 16.54
CA GLY A 236 -9.56 17.73 16.62
C GLY A 236 -10.85 18.17 15.89
N LEU A 237 -11.07 17.70 14.67
CA LEU A 237 -12.32 17.95 13.94
C LEU A 237 -13.56 17.42 14.68
N VAL A 238 -13.48 16.28 15.36
CA VAL A 238 -14.57 15.77 16.22
C VAL A 238 -14.85 16.76 17.35
N GLY A 239 -13.82 17.19 18.08
CA GLY A 239 -13.96 18.21 19.13
C GLY A 239 -14.55 19.53 18.62
N PHE A 240 -14.08 20.00 17.47
CA PHE A 240 -14.63 21.17 16.78
C PHE A 240 -16.10 20.98 16.40
N SER A 241 -16.45 19.82 15.84
CA SER A 241 -17.79 19.52 15.37
C SER A 241 -18.78 19.41 16.51
N ILE A 242 -18.38 18.83 17.66
CA ILE A 242 -19.17 18.80 18.89
C ILE A 242 -19.42 20.20 19.43
N GLN A 243 -18.38 21.05 19.44
CA GLN A 243 -18.53 22.44 19.87
C GLN A 243 -19.53 23.17 18.97
N ARG A 244 -19.41 23.03 17.65
CA ARG A 244 -20.31 23.67 16.70
C ARG A 244 -21.72 23.10 16.73
N SER A 245 -21.89 21.80 16.98
CA SER A 245 -23.21 21.18 17.11
C SER A 245 -23.90 21.52 18.43
N SER A 246 -23.18 22.05 19.43
CA SER A 246 -23.78 22.54 20.68
C SER A 246 -24.45 23.92 20.56
N GLY A 247 -24.21 24.64 19.45
CA GLY A 247 -24.66 26.02 19.28
C GLY A 247 -23.89 27.07 20.08
N SER A 248 -22.88 26.66 20.86
CA SER A 248 -21.99 27.59 21.54
C SER A 248 -20.94 28.14 20.59
N ASP A 249 -20.69 29.45 20.61
CA ASP A 249 -19.55 30.10 19.95
C ASP A 249 -18.47 30.54 20.96
N ASP A 250 -18.50 30.03 22.20
CA ASP A 250 -17.53 30.41 23.24
C ASP A 250 -16.13 29.83 22.92
N PRO A 251 -15.12 30.68 22.64
CA PRO A 251 -13.76 30.21 22.37
C PRO A 251 -13.14 29.46 23.57
N ARG A 252 -13.63 29.69 24.79
CA ARG A 252 -13.19 28.97 26.00
C ARG A 252 -13.59 27.50 25.99
N LEU A 253 -14.62 27.12 25.24
CA LEU A 253 -15.01 25.72 25.04
C LEU A 253 -14.33 25.12 23.80
N LEU A 254 -14.07 25.95 22.79
CA LEU A 254 -13.47 25.53 21.53
C LEU A 254 -12.07 24.92 21.69
N TYR A 255 -11.13 25.65 22.30
CA TYR A 255 -9.75 25.16 22.43
C TYR A 255 -9.63 23.89 23.28
N PRO A 256 -10.31 23.78 24.45
CA PRO A 256 -10.30 22.53 25.20
C PRO A 256 -10.91 21.36 24.44
N LEU A 257 -12.06 21.54 23.75
CA LEU A 257 -12.67 20.44 22.97
C LEU A 257 -11.79 20.01 21.80
N LEU A 258 -11.18 20.96 21.08
CA LEU A 258 -10.16 20.68 20.06
C LEU A 258 -9.00 19.87 20.62
N ALA A 259 -8.44 20.30 21.76
CA ALA A 259 -7.28 19.65 22.39
C ALA A 259 -7.62 18.26 22.92
N VAL A 260 -8.78 18.08 23.56
CA VAL A 260 -9.26 16.78 24.04
C VAL A 260 -9.49 15.84 22.86
N GLY A 261 -10.19 16.29 21.82
CA GLY A 261 -10.42 15.51 20.61
C GLY A 261 -9.12 15.09 19.93
N ALA A 262 -8.19 16.03 19.74
CA ALA A 262 -6.88 15.76 19.18
C ALA A 262 -6.06 14.78 20.04
N GLY A 263 -6.10 14.94 21.36
CA GLY A 263 -5.43 14.04 22.31
C GLY A 263 -6.00 12.62 22.29
N ILE A 264 -7.32 12.47 22.22
CA ILE A 264 -7.98 11.16 22.06
C ILE A 264 -7.57 10.52 20.73
N GLY A 265 -7.56 11.30 19.64
CA GLY A 265 -7.11 10.83 18.32
C GLY A 265 -5.67 10.35 18.33
N LEU A 266 -4.75 11.14 18.90
CA LEU A 266 -3.34 10.79 19.05
C LEU A 266 -3.15 9.54 19.90
N GLY A 267 -3.78 9.48 21.09
CA GLY A 267 -3.69 8.36 22.01
C GLY A 267 -4.22 7.06 21.39
N GLY A 268 -5.38 7.13 20.72
CA GLY A 268 -5.96 6.00 20.00
C GLY A 268 -5.05 5.50 18.88
N ALA A 269 -4.46 6.39 18.09
CA ALA A 269 -3.52 6.00 17.03
C ALA A 269 -2.24 5.35 17.58
N ILE A 270 -1.72 5.82 18.73
CA ILE A 270 -0.57 5.18 19.37
C ILE A 270 -0.94 3.76 19.81
N ILE A 271 -2.09 3.57 20.47
CA ILE A 271 -2.55 2.24 20.88
C ILE A 271 -2.71 1.31 19.67
N ILE A 272 -3.38 1.77 18.62
CA ILE A 272 -3.57 1.00 17.38
C ILE A 272 -2.22 0.64 16.74
N ALA A 273 -1.26 1.56 16.68
CA ALA A 273 0.05 1.30 16.07
C ALA A 273 0.97 0.40 16.91
N GLU A 274 0.75 0.29 18.22
CA GLU A 274 1.47 -0.67 19.07
C GLU A 274 0.86 -2.07 18.98
N GLU A 275 -0.48 -2.16 18.87
CA GLU A 275 -1.20 -3.43 18.77
C GLU A 275 -1.18 -4.02 17.36
N TRP A 276 -1.28 -3.17 16.33
CA TRP A 276 -1.38 -3.58 14.92
C TRP A 276 -0.20 -3.05 14.10
N ASP A 277 0.34 -3.91 13.22
CA ASP A 277 1.36 -3.51 12.25
C ASP A 277 0.71 -2.71 11.10
N VAL A 278 0.54 -1.41 11.33
CA VAL A 278 -0.03 -0.49 10.36
C VAL A 278 1.05 0.01 9.40
N GLY A 279 0.92 -0.30 8.12
CA GLY A 279 1.76 0.26 7.06
C GLY A 279 1.42 1.71 6.73
N VAL A 280 2.31 2.40 5.99
CA VAL A 280 2.05 3.79 5.53
C VAL A 280 0.81 3.85 4.62
N ALA A 281 0.66 2.86 3.74
CA ALA A 281 -0.50 2.72 2.87
C ALA A 281 -1.81 2.50 3.65
N ASP A 282 -1.79 1.61 4.66
CA ASP A 282 -2.95 1.37 5.53
C ASP A 282 -3.39 2.64 6.25
N ALA A 283 -2.44 3.42 6.77
CA ALA A 283 -2.70 4.69 7.43
C ALA A 283 -3.32 5.73 6.48
N TRP A 284 -2.83 5.83 5.25
CA TRP A 284 -3.42 6.70 4.22
C TRP A 284 -4.80 6.23 3.77
N TYR A 285 -5.01 4.91 3.66
CA TYR A 285 -6.30 4.34 3.33
C TYR A 285 -7.35 4.64 4.41
N LEU A 286 -7.00 4.47 5.69
CA LEU A 286 -7.83 4.90 6.82
C LEU A 286 -8.10 6.41 6.80
N GLY A 287 -7.07 7.21 6.51
CA GLY A 287 -7.21 8.65 6.32
C GLY A 287 -8.22 8.99 5.22
N SER A 288 -8.17 8.30 4.08
CA SER A 288 -9.11 8.49 2.97
C SER A 288 -10.55 8.20 3.38
N GLY A 289 -10.77 7.10 4.13
CA GLY A 289 -12.06 6.73 4.70
C GLY A 289 -12.54 7.65 5.81
N THR A 290 -11.63 8.44 6.38
CA THR A 290 -12.00 9.48 7.33
C THR A 290 -12.45 10.74 6.60
N TRP A 291 -11.60 11.29 5.73
CA TRP A 291 -11.79 12.64 5.19
C TRP A 291 -12.85 12.74 4.11
N TRP A 292 -12.88 11.82 3.13
CA TRP A 292 -13.85 11.92 2.03
C TRP A 292 -15.29 11.69 2.50
N PRO A 293 -15.59 10.67 3.31
CA PRO A 293 -16.94 10.50 3.86
C PRO A 293 -17.35 11.63 4.81
N THR A 294 -16.41 12.22 5.57
CA THR A 294 -16.70 13.41 6.39
C THR A 294 -17.12 14.60 5.54
N LEU A 295 -16.32 14.90 4.51
CA LEU A 295 -16.61 15.97 3.57
C LEU A 295 -17.94 15.71 2.83
N ALA A 296 -18.17 14.47 2.41
CA ALA A 296 -19.41 14.06 1.76
C ALA A 296 -20.63 14.29 2.65
N GLY A 297 -20.60 13.86 3.91
CA GLY A 297 -21.69 14.08 4.86
C GLY A 297 -22.00 15.57 5.05
N HIS A 298 -20.96 16.40 5.16
CA HIS A 298 -21.10 17.85 5.26
C HIS A 298 -21.76 18.47 4.01
N LEU A 299 -21.26 18.13 2.83
CA LEU A 299 -21.72 18.68 1.55
C LEU A 299 -23.13 18.19 1.18
N ILE A 300 -23.45 16.92 1.41
CA ILE A 300 -24.80 16.38 1.20
C ILE A 300 -25.79 17.12 2.10
N TYR A 301 -25.45 17.30 3.38
CA TYR A 301 -26.29 18.06 4.31
C TYR A 301 -26.54 19.49 3.84
N GLN A 302 -25.46 20.22 3.54
CA GLN A 302 -25.55 21.61 3.10
C GLN A 302 -26.34 21.76 1.79
N GLY A 303 -26.18 20.83 0.85
CA GLY A 303 -26.83 20.91 -0.45
C GLY A 303 -28.28 20.41 -0.50
N ARG A 304 -28.72 19.57 0.45
CA ARG A 304 -30.06 18.93 0.43
C ARG A 304 -30.94 19.23 1.62
N PHE A 305 -30.36 19.35 2.81
CA PHE A 305 -31.11 19.35 4.06
C PHE A 305 -31.08 20.70 4.78
N ALA A 306 -30.02 21.50 4.62
CA ALA A 306 -29.86 22.77 5.32
C ALA A 306 -31.02 23.76 5.14
N GLN A 307 -31.70 23.77 3.98
CA GLN A 307 -32.84 24.67 3.75
C GLN A 307 -34.08 24.34 4.59
N HIS A 308 -34.16 23.14 5.16
CA HIS A 308 -35.31 22.67 5.95
C HIS A 308 -34.99 22.58 7.46
N ALA A 309 -33.75 22.88 7.84
CA ALA A 309 -33.29 22.74 9.21
C ALA A 309 -33.64 23.97 10.04
N ALA A 310 -33.97 23.74 11.31
CA ALA A 310 -34.17 24.84 12.26
C ALA A 310 -32.84 25.56 12.57
N ASP A 311 -31.75 24.80 12.67
CA ASP A 311 -30.39 25.33 12.77
C ASP A 311 -29.42 24.62 11.81
N PRO A 312 -29.30 25.11 10.56
CA PRO A 312 -28.45 24.50 9.55
C PRO A 312 -26.94 24.58 9.88
N ALA A 313 -26.53 25.49 10.78
CA ALA A 313 -25.13 25.66 11.12
C ALA A 313 -24.63 24.56 12.06
N GLN A 314 -25.50 24.02 12.92
CA GLN A 314 -25.19 22.97 13.89
C GLN A 314 -25.22 21.56 13.26
N GLU A 315 -26.32 21.23 12.57
CA GLU A 315 -26.58 19.88 12.05
C GLU A 315 -25.61 19.43 10.93
N ARG A 316 -25.02 20.37 10.19
CA ARG A 316 -24.02 20.08 9.14
C ARG A 316 -22.75 19.43 9.68
N TRP A 317 -22.35 19.77 10.90
CA TRP A 317 -21.15 19.20 11.52
C TRP A 317 -21.42 17.78 12.00
N ALA A 318 -22.60 17.54 12.60
CA ALA A 318 -23.05 16.20 12.97
C ALA A 318 -23.13 15.27 11.75
N SER A 319 -23.66 15.76 10.62
CA SER A 319 -23.70 15.00 9.36
C SER A 319 -22.33 14.62 8.84
N GLY A 320 -21.35 15.54 8.94
CA GLY A 320 -19.95 15.24 8.64
C GLY A 320 -19.38 14.14 9.53
N LEU A 321 -19.63 14.19 10.84
CA LEU A 321 -19.17 13.15 11.79
C LEU A 321 -19.77 11.78 11.51
N ILE A 322 -21.06 11.72 11.15
CA ILE A 322 -21.73 10.47 10.76
C ILE A 322 -21.03 9.90 9.52
N GLY A 323 -20.78 10.74 8.52
CA GLY A 323 -20.05 10.35 7.31
C GLY A 323 -18.65 9.81 7.62
N GLY A 324 -17.84 10.55 8.39
CA GLY A 324 -16.49 10.16 8.77
C GLY A 324 -16.44 8.86 9.58
N THR A 325 -17.36 8.68 10.52
CA THR A 325 -17.44 7.46 11.34
C THR A 325 -17.82 6.24 10.50
N ALA A 326 -18.80 6.38 9.60
CA ALA A 326 -19.16 5.33 8.66
C ALA A 326 -17.98 4.97 7.74
N GLY A 327 -17.27 5.98 7.25
CA GLY A 327 -16.11 5.81 6.40
C GLY A 327 -14.92 5.12 7.07
N ILE A 328 -14.57 5.51 8.31
CA ILE A 328 -13.56 4.83 9.13
C ILE A 328 -13.94 3.36 9.34
N THR A 329 -15.20 3.09 9.66
CA THR A 329 -15.70 1.73 9.88
C THR A 329 -15.53 0.87 8.63
N LEU A 330 -15.89 1.40 7.46
CA LEU A 330 -15.73 0.70 6.18
C LEU A 330 -14.26 0.53 5.79
N ALA A 331 -13.40 1.52 6.03
CA ALA A 331 -11.96 1.41 5.76
C ALA A 331 -11.30 0.37 6.69
N ALA A 332 -11.66 0.35 7.97
CA ALA A 332 -11.20 -0.66 8.92
C ALA A 332 -11.66 -2.07 8.53
N LEU A 333 -12.91 -2.21 8.06
CA LEU A 333 -13.41 -3.47 7.49
C LEU A 333 -12.57 -3.87 6.25
N GLY A 334 -12.27 -2.93 5.36
CA GLY A 334 -11.41 -3.17 4.20
C GLY A 334 -10.03 -3.70 4.61
N LEU A 335 -9.40 -3.07 5.60
CA LEU A 335 -8.08 -3.51 6.13
C LEU A 335 -8.14 -4.85 6.86
N SER A 336 -9.29 -5.22 7.43
CA SER A 336 -9.49 -6.54 8.03
C SER A 336 -9.45 -7.68 7.00
N LEU A 337 -9.71 -7.36 5.72
CA LEU A 337 -9.63 -8.33 4.62
C LEU A 337 -8.21 -8.49 4.06
N GLY A 338 -7.32 -7.52 4.31
CA GLY A 338 -5.94 -7.55 3.84
C GLY A 338 -5.26 -6.18 3.95
N ARG A 339 -3.92 -6.19 3.88
CA ARG A 339 -3.13 -4.95 3.83
C ARG A 339 -3.37 -4.19 2.54
N MET A 340 -3.28 -2.87 2.62
CA MET A 340 -3.43 -2.00 1.47
C MET A 340 -2.08 -1.72 0.80
N SER A 341 -2.06 -1.72 -0.53
CA SER A 341 -0.90 -1.26 -1.30
C SER A 341 -0.84 0.26 -1.35
N GLU A 342 0.33 0.84 -1.60
CA GLU A 342 0.47 2.30 -1.74
C GLU A 342 -0.40 2.85 -2.89
N GLY A 343 -0.47 2.12 -4.01
CA GLY A 343 -1.34 2.50 -5.12
C GLY A 343 -2.82 2.33 -4.80
N GLY A 344 -3.21 1.32 -4.00
CA GLY A 344 -4.58 1.17 -3.52
C GLY A 344 -5.01 2.30 -2.57
N ALA A 345 -4.13 2.71 -1.66
CA ALA A 345 -4.37 3.86 -0.79
C ALA A 345 -4.51 5.16 -1.59
N LEU A 346 -3.63 5.37 -2.59
CA LEU A 346 -3.73 6.52 -3.49
C LEU A 346 -4.99 6.45 -4.37
N MET A 347 -5.38 5.27 -4.84
CA MET A 347 -6.63 5.07 -5.59
C MET A 347 -7.84 5.48 -4.74
N ALA A 348 -7.93 5.05 -3.48
CA ALA A 348 -9.01 5.46 -2.58
C ALA A 348 -9.03 6.98 -2.36
N GLN A 349 -7.85 7.58 -2.17
CA GLN A 349 -7.72 9.03 -2.00
C GLN A 349 -8.14 9.81 -3.27
N SER A 350 -7.69 9.36 -4.44
CA SER A 350 -8.06 9.93 -5.73
C SER A 350 -9.56 9.77 -5.99
N GLY A 351 -10.12 8.58 -5.73
CA GLY A 351 -11.53 8.29 -5.96
C GLY A 351 -12.48 9.24 -5.26
N GLY A 352 -12.16 9.65 -4.02
CA GLY A 352 -12.92 10.69 -3.33
C GLY A 352 -12.84 12.06 -4.00
N GLY A 353 -11.65 12.47 -4.43
CA GLY A 353 -11.44 13.76 -5.10
C GLY A 353 -12.03 13.83 -6.52
N LEU A 354 -11.80 12.80 -7.34
CA LEU A 354 -12.40 12.70 -8.67
C LEU A 354 -13.92 12.53 -8.58
N GLY A 355 -14.36 11.74 -7.60
CA GLY A 355 -15.77 11.57 -7.28
C GLY A 355 -16.43 12.91 -6.98
N LEU A 356 -15.81 13.74 -6.12
CA LEU A 356 -16.29 15.08 -5.80
C LEU A 356 -16.47 15.93 -7.05
N MET A 357 -15.48 15.95 -7.96
CA MET A 357 -15.58 16.72 -9.21
C MET A 357 -16.68 16.18 -10.13
N LEU A 358 -16.70 14.86 -10.38
CA LEU A 358 -17.70 14.24 -11.26
C LEU A 358 -19.12 14.38 -10.72
N GLY A 359 -19.30 14.23 -9.41
CA GLY A 359 -20.60 14.45 -8.76
C GLY A 359 -21.07 15.90 -8.89
N GLY A 360 -20.15 16.86 -8.79
CA GLY A 360 -20.43 18.27 -9.07
C GLY A 360 -20.89 18.51 -10.51
N LEU A 361 -20.17 17.92 -11.48
CA LEU A 361 -20.56 17.96 -12.90
C LEU A 361 -21.94 17.33 -13.14
N VAL A 362 -22.24 16.18 -12.53
CA VAL A 362 -23.55 15.52 -12.67
C VAL A 362 -24.68 16.41 -12.15
N GLU A 363 -24.49 17.11 -11.03
CA GLU A 363 -25.50 18.03 -10.52
C GLU A 363 -25.66 19.28 -11.40
N TRP A 364 -24.56 19.85 -11.92
CA TRP A 364 -24.65 20.92 -12.91
C TRP A 364 -25.37 20.48 -14.19
N ALA A 365 -25.09 19.27 -14.68
CA ALA A 365 -25.78 18.71 -15.85
C ALA A 365 -27.28 18.54 -15.59
N GLY A 366 -27.66 18.04 -14.40
CA GLY A 366 -29.06 17.86 -14.02
C GLY A 366 -29.81 19.19 -13.89
N ARG A 367 -29.16 20.23 -13.33
CA ARG A 367 -29.78 21.56 -13.18
C ARG A 367 -29.78 22.35 -14.49
N GLY A 368 -28.71 22.28 -15.26
CA GLY A 368 -28.47 23.22 -16.37
C GLY A 368 -28.08 24.62 -15.92
N ASP A 369 -27.56 24.76 -14.71
CA ASP A 369 -27.07 26.02 -14.13
C ASP A 369 -25.67 25.81 -13.53
N VAL A 370 -24.64 26.31 -14.21
CA VAL A 370 -23.23 26.24 -13.79
C VAL A 370 -22.84 27.37 -12.83
N GLN A 371 -23.70 28.38 -12.65
CA GLN A 371 -23.42 29.52 -11.76
C GLN A 371 -23.64 29.17 -10.29
N ARG A 372 -24.53 28.22 -10.02
CA ARG A 372 -24.78 27.72 -8.67
C ARG A 372 -23.79 26.62 -8.31
N THR A 373 -23.10 26.76 -7.18
CA THR A 373 -22.16 25.73 -6.69
C THR A 373 -22.87 24.38 -6.50
N PRO A 374 -22.35 23.26 -7.04
CA PRO A 374 -22.99 21.96 -7.01
C PRO A 374 -22.65 21.21 -5.71
N ILE A 375 -23.09 21.76 -4.58
CA ILE A 375 -22.70 21.29 -3.24
C ILE A 375 -23.14 19.84 -3.00
N ALA A 376 -24.39 19.47 -3.30
CA ALA A 376 -24.89 18.13 -3.00
C ALA A 376 -24.23 17.07 -3.88
N GLY A 377 -24.06 17.37 -5.17
CA GLY A 377 -23.40 16.55 -6.16
C GLY A 377 -21.96 16.28 -5.79
N MET A 378 -21.22 17.32 -5.37
CA MET A 378 -19.87 17.18 -4.83
C MET A 378 -19.84 16.22 -3.64
N GLY A 379 -20.81 16.31 -2.73
CA GLY A 379 -20.92 15.41 -1.59
C GLY A 379 -21.20 13.95 -1.96
N TYR A 380 -22.24 13.69 -2.77
CA TYR A 380 -22.54 12.33 -3.24
C TYR A 380 -21.40 11.74 -4.06
N GLY A 381 -20.79 12.56 -4.91
CA GLY A 381 -19.64 12.20 -5.71
C GLY A 381 -18.45 11.79 -4.85
N ALA A 382 -18.10 12.56 -3.82
CA ALA A 382 -17.02 12.23 -2.91
C ALA A 382 -17.25 10.89 -2.20
N ALA A 383 -18.46 10.66 -1.66
CA ALA A 383 -18.79 9.40 -0.99
C ALA A 383 -18.75 8.19 -1.92
N LEU A 384 -19.44 8.27 -3.07
CA LEU A 384 -19.54 7.15 -4.00
C LEU A 384 -18.22 6.90 -4.71
N GLY A 385 -17.49 7.94 -5.09
CA GLY A 385 -16.18 7.85 -5.71
C GLY A 385 -15.14 7.23 -4.78
N TRP A 386 -15.08 7.69 -3.52
CA TRP A 386 -14.25 7.06 -2.50
C TRP A 386 -14.64 5.60 -2.29
N LEU A 387 -15.92 5.29 -2.09
CA LEU A 387 -16.38 3.92 -1.83
C LEU A 387 -16.05 2.97 -2.98
N ALA A 388 -16.31 3.38 -4.22
CA ALA A 388 -16.02 2.58 -5.41
C ALA A 388 -14.51 2.36 -5.57
N ALA A 389 -13.70 3.40 -5.38
CA ALA A 389 -12.24 3.31 -5.49
C ALA A 389 -11.63 2.50 -4.35
N ALA A 390 -12.13 2.66 -3.12
CA ALA A 390 -11.70 1.90 -1.95
C ALA A 390 -12.04 0.42 -2.10
N ALA A 391 -13.20 0.08 -2.68
CA ALA A 391 -13.55 -1.29 -3.01
C ALA A 391 -12.67 -1.84 -4.14
N ALA A 392 -12.43 -1.07 -5.21
CA ALA A 392 -11.54 -1.47 -6.30
C ALA A 392 -10.10 -1.70 -5.84
N ALA A 393 -9.60 -0.87 -4.91
CA ALA A 393 -8.27 -0.99 -4.32
C ALA A 393 -8.06 -2.32 -3.57
N THR A 394 -9.14 -2.97 -3.09
CA THR A 394 -9.02 -4.31 -2.49
C THR A 394 -8.86 -5.44 -3.52
N GLN A 395 -9.13 -5.17 -4.79
CA GLN A 395 -9.15 -6.17 -5.86
C GLN A 395 -8.07 -5.95 -6.93
N LEU A 396 -7.53 -4.73 -7.02
CA LEU A 396 -6.61 -4.32 -8.05
C LEU A 396 -5.24 -3.96 -7.46
N ASP A 397 -4.21 -4.63 -7.97
CA ASP A 397 -2.83 -4.20 -7.75
C ASP A 397 -2.49 -3.09 -8.75
N VAL A 398 -2.48 -1.87 -8.26
CA VAL A 398 -2.07 -0.68 -9.00
C VAL A 398 -0.85 -0.05 -8.34
N THR A 399 0.00 0.56 -9.14
CA THR A 399 1.13 1.34 -8.65
C THR A 399 0.72 2.80 -8.41
N PRO A 400 1.36 3.53 -7.48
CA PRO A 400 1.08 4.94 -7.27
C PRO A 400 1.25 5.81 -8.53
N SER A 401 2.25 5.49 -9.36
CA SER A 401 2.51 6.21 -10.61
C SER A 401 1.41 6.00 -11.64
N GLU A 402 0.81 4.81 -11.74
CA GLU A 402 -0.34 4.57 -12.60
C GLU A 402 -1.55 5.41 -12.19
N ILE A 403 -1.86 5.47 -10.89
CA ILE A 403 -2.97 6.28 -10.38
C ILE A 403 -2.72 7.76 -10.61
N LEU A 404 -1.51 8.26 -10.31
CA LEU A 404 -1.18 9.65 -10.56
C LEU A 404 -1.30 10.01 -12.04
N ALA A 405 -0.86 9.14 -12.95
CA ALA A 405 -0.99 9.36 -14.38
C ALA A 405 -2.47 9.39 -14.81
N ILE A 406 -3.31 8.52 -14.26
CA ILE A 406 -4.76 8.52 -14.50
C ILE A 406 -5.38 9.83 -14.02
N ASP A 407 -5.04 10.30 -12.82
CA ASP A 407 -5.55 11.54 -12.24
C ASP A 407 -5.16 12.75 -13.09
N VAL A 408 -3.88 12.85 -13.46
CA VAL A 408 -3.37 13.92 -14.32
C VAL A 408 -4.04 13.86 -15.70
N GLY A 409 -4.17 12.68 -16.29
CA GLY A 409 -4.86 12.48 -17.56
C GLY A 409 -6.32 12.91 -17.49
N ALA A 410 -7.02 12.55 -16.42
CA ALA A 410 -8.41 12.92 -16.19
C ALA A 410 -8.57 14.44 -16.05
N MET A 411 -7.73 15.08 -15.24
CA MET A 411 -7.75 16.53 -15.05
C MET A 411 -7.45 17.29 -16.34
N LEU A 412 -6.38 16.90 -17.05
CA LEU A 412 -6.00 17.53 -18.31
C LEU A 412 -7.08 17.34 -19.38
N GLY A 413 -7.67 16.14 -19.48
CA GLY A 413 -8.77 15.86 -20.40
C GLY A 413 -10.01 16.68 -20.09
N GLY A 414 -10.38 16.78 -18.81
CA GLY A 414 -11.52 17.59 -18.36
C GLY A 414 -11.30 19.08 -18.64
N LEU A 415 -10.16 19.64 -18.24
CA LEU A 415 -9.80 21.04 -18.47
C LEU A 415 -9.70 21.36 -19.97
N GLY A 416 -9.09 20.47 -20.76
CA GLY A 416 -9.00 20.63 -22.21
C GLY A 416 -10.36 20.68 -22.88
N ALA A 417 -11.26 19.75 -22.52
CA ALA A 417 -12.62 19.74 -23.06
C ALA A 417 -13.45 20.94 -22.58
N ALA A 418 -13.32 21.34 -21.31
CA ALA A 418 -13.96 22.53 -20.77
C ALA A 418 -13.52 23.81 -21.51
N ALA A 419 -12.23 23.92 -21.82
CA ALA A 419 -11.68 25.04 -22.58
C ALA A 419 -12.22 25.07 -24.02
N LEU A 420 -12.23 23.92 -24.71
CA LEU A 420 -12.77 23.81 -26.07
C LEU A 420 -14.28 24.10 -26.12
N ALA A 421 -15.03 23.70 -25.09
CA ALA A 421 -16.46 23.93 -24.99
C ALA A 421 -16.82 25.31 -24.41
N SER A 422 -15.84 26.11 -23.93
CA SER A 422 -16.10 27.39 -23.25
C SER A 422 -16.96 28.39 -24.04
N PRO A 423 -16.96 28.45 -25.39
CA PRO A 423 -17.91 29.28 -26.14
C PRO A 423 -19.39 29.04 -25.79
N LEU A 424 -19.74 27.84 -25.29
CA LEU A 424 -21.10 27.48 -24.90
C LEU A 424 -21.56 28.13 -23.58
N VAL A 425 -20.66 28.69 -22.78
CA VAL A 425 -20.99 29.29 -21.47
C VAL A 425 -20.81 30.80 -21.43
N PHE A 426 -20.44 31.42 -22.56
CA PHE A 426 -20.38 32.88 -22.68
C PHE A 426 -21.71 33.45 -23.20
N GLU A 427 -21.91 34.76 -22.97
CA GLU A 427 -23.02 35.56 -23.53
C GLU A 427 -24.44 35.02 -23.25
N SER A 428 -24.87 35.07 -21.98
CA SER A 428 -26.22 34.64 -21.55
C SER A 428 -26.58 33.22 -22.01
N PRO A 429 -25.81 32.20 -21.59
CA PRO A 429 -25.94 30.85 -22.11
C PRO A 429 -27.27 30.20 -21.71
N THR A 430 -27.92 29.54 -22.67
CA THR A 430 -29.10 28.71 -22.44
C THR A 430 -28.76 27.48 -21.59
N GLU A 431 -29.74 26.91 -20.87
CA GLU A 431 -29.53 25.68 -20.09
C GLU A 431 -28.93 24.54 -20.93
N ALA A 432 -29.38 24.39 -22.19
CA ALA A 432 -28.88 23.36 -23.09
C ALA A 432 -27.39 23.53 -23.40
N GLN A 433 -26.93 24.76 -23.62
CA GLN A 433 -25.52 25.06 -23.86
C GLN A 433 -24.67 24.80 -22.60
N GLN A 434 -25.19 25.16 -21.41
CA GLN A 434 -24.52 24.86 -20.15
C GLN A 434 -24.40 23.35 -19.91
N ARG A 435 -25.47 22.58 -20.15
CA ARG A 435 -25.43 21.10 -20.07
C ARG A 435 -24.46 20.51 -21.08
N ALA A 436 -24.40 21.05 -22.30
CA ALA A 436 -23.45 20.62 -23.31
C ALA A 436 -21.99 20.88 -22.89
N TRP A 437 -21.70 22.03 -22.28
CA TRP A 437 -20.37 22.34 -21.73
C TRP A 437 -19.96 21.37 -20.61
N VAL A 438 -20.88 21.11 -19.66
CA VAL A 438 -20.66 20.15 -18.58
C VAL A 438 -20.44 18.74 -19.13
N GLY A 439 -21.26 18.32 -20.10
CA GLY A 439 -21.15 17.03 -20.77
C GLY A 439 -19.82 16.86 -21.50
N ALA A 440 -19.37 17.89 -22.22
CA ALA A 440 -18.06 17.91 -22.87
C ALA A 440 -16.92 17.79 -21.83
N THR A 441 -17.01 18.52 -20.73
CA THR A 441 -16.03 18.47 -19.63
C THR A 441 -15.95 17.07 -19.01
N ALA A 442 -17.09 16.46 -18.69
CA ALA A 442 -17.14 15.10 -18.14
C ALA A 442 -16.63 14.05 -19.15
N ALA A 443 -16.98 14.18 -20.42
CA ALA A 443 -16.48 13.30 -21.48
C ALA A 443 -14.96 13.42 -21.65
N GLY A 444 -14.43 14.64 -21.66
CA GLY A 444 -12.98 14.90 -21.69
C GLY A 444 -12.26 14.30 -20.50
N PHE A 445 -12.85 14.42 -19.31
CA PHE A 445 -12.32 13.83 -18.09
C PHE A 445 -12.17 12.30 -18.20
N LEU A 446 -13.25 11.61 -18.60
CA LEU A 446 -13.23 10.15 -18.77
C LEU A 446 -12.30 9.70 -19.89
N LEU A 447 -12.26 10.44 -21.01
CA LEU A 447 -11.37 10.16 -22.12
C LEU A 447 -9.90 10.33 -21.72
N GLY A 448 -9.57 11.41 -21.01
CA GLY A 448 -8.23 11.66 -20.48
C GLY A 448 -7.75 10.57 -19.52
N ALA A 449 -8.61 10.15 -18.59
CA ALA A 449 -8.35 9.02 -17.69
C ALA A 449 -8.09 7.72 -18.47
N GLY A 450 -8.95 7.42 -19.45
CA GLY A 450 -8.85 6.23 -20.28
C GLY A 450 -7.58 6.18 -21.14
N VAL A 451 -7.16 7.32 -21.71
CA VAL A 451 -5.91 7.44 -22.46
C VAL A 451 -4.72 7.25 -21.54
N ALA A 452 -4.68 7.93 -20.39
CA ALA A 452 -3.60 7.78 -19.43
C ALA A 452 -3.45 6.32 -18.94
N TRP A 453 -4.57 5.68 -18.57
CA TRP A 453 -4.57 4.27 -18.19
C TRP A 453 -4.10 3.34 -19.31
N ARG A 454 -4.49 3.61 -20.57
CA ARG A 454 -4.05 2.82 -21.72
C ARG A 454 -2.54 2.92 -21.95
N VAL A 455 -1.96 4.09 -21.70
CA VAL A 455 -0.53 4.40 -21.88
C VAL A 455 0.32 3.87 -20.74
N THR A 456 -0.16 3.91 -19.49
CA THR A 456 0.60 3.45 -18.33
C THR A 456 0.53 1.94 -18.11
N ARG A 457 -0.44 1.26 -18.71
CA ARG A 457 -0.53 -0.20 -18.64
C ARG A 457 0.79 -0.85 -19.10
N PRO A 458 1.44 -1.65 -18.24
CA PRO A 458 2.64 -2.36 -18.64
C PRO A 458 2.33 -3.24 -19.85
N ALA A 459 3.10 -3.07 -20.93
CA ALA A 459 3.00 -3.94 -22.09
C ALA A 459 3.25 -5.37 -21.60
N GLY A 460 2.24 -6.24 -21.73
CA GLY A 460 2.33 -7.62 -21.26
C GLY A 460 3.62 -8.27 -21.76
N ALA A 461 4.28 -9.04 -20.90
CA ALA A 461 5.65 -9.54 -21.07
C ALA A 461 5.90 -10.40 -22.34
N GLY A 462 4.92 -10.58 -23.22
CA GLY A 462 5.05 -11.24 -24.53
C GLY A 462 4.96 -10.32 -25.76
N ALA A 463 4.76 -9.01 -25.60
CA ALA A 463 4.52 -8.07 -26.72
C ALA A 463 5.75 -7.29 -27.21
N ARG A 464 6.97 -7.73 -26.87
CA ARG A 464 8.19 -7.20 -27.52
C ARG A 464 8.47 -7.99 -28.80
N SER A 465 7.60 -7.85 -29.80
CA SER A 465 8.02 -8.10 -31.18
C SER A 465 8.99 -7.00 -31.58
N ALA A 466 10.18 -7.38 -32.05
CA ALA A 466 11.16 -6.49 -32.66
C ALA A 466 10.58 -5.80 -33.91
N GLY A 467 9.81 -4.72 -33.69
CA GLY A 467 9.32 -3.84 -34.74
C GLY A 467 10.36 -2.75 -35.07
N PRO A 468 10.44 -2.29 -36.34
CA PRO A 468 11.41 -1.26 -36.74
C PRO A 468 11.20 0.02 -35.94
N SER A 469 12.26 0.50 -35.29
CA SER A 469 12.25 1.61 -34.35
C SER A 469 12.19 2.99 -35.02
N TRP A 470 11.13 3.25 -35.80
CA TRP A 470 10.98 4.54 -36.50
C TRP A 470 10.38 5.66 -35.62
N ASN A 471 9.83 5.32 -34.44
CA ASN A 471 9.30 6.29 -33.48
C ASN A 471 10.17 6.39 -32.22
N ARG A 472 11.44 6.79 -32.36
CA ARG A 472 12.27 7.26 -31.23
C ARG A 472 12.14 8.78 -31.04
N PHE A 473 10.93 9.32 -31.10
CA PHE A 473 10.71 10.65 -30.54
C PHE A 473 10.79 10.49 -29.02
N GLY A 474 11.80 11.09 -28.41
CA GLY A 474 12.02 10.96 -26.97
C GLY A 474 10.78 11.44 -26.21
N LEU A 475 10.41 10.70 -25.18
CA LEU A 475 9.29 11.07 -24.32
C LEU A 475 9.84 11.89 -23.16
N PRO A 476 9.17 12.99 -22.77
CA PRO A 476 9.49 13.70 -21.55
C PRO A 476 9.20 12.77 -20.37
N THR A 477 10.19 12.58 -19.50
CA THR A 477 10.05 11.84 -18.25
C THR A 477 10.02 12.84 -17.10
N LEU A 478 8.99 12.77 -16.26
CA LEU A 478 8.92 13.49 -14.99
C LEU A 478 9.45 12.57 -13.91
N GLY A 479 10.51 12.99 -13.21
CA GLY A 479 11.13 12.15 -12.20
C GLY A 479 12.31 12.82 -11.51
N VAL A 480 13.04 12.03 -10.72
CA VAL A 480 14.30 12.47 -10.11
C VAL A 480 15.33 12.63 -11.23
N ILE A 481 15.60 13.86 -11.65
CA ILE A 481 16.60 14.18 -12.69
C ILE A 481 18.00 14.33 -12.12
N GLY A 482 18.12 14.36 -10.79
CA GLY A 482 19.39 14.36 -10.08
C GLY A 482 19.17 14.23 -8.58
N GLU A 483 20.24 14.05 -7.83
CA GLU A 483 20.24 14.13 -6.38
C GLU A 483 21.22 15.23 -5.94
N SER A 484 20.76 16.12 -5.05
CA SER A 484 21.66 17.02 -4.35
C SER A 484 22.13 16.31 -3.08
N VAL A 485 23.45 16.13 -2.96
CA VAL A 485 24.07 15.51 -1.81
C VAL A 485 24.84 16.57 -1.03
N VAL A 486 24.43 16.80 0.22
CA VAL A 486 25.16 17.67 1.17
C VAL A 486 25.41 16.87 2.45
N GLY A 487 26.63 16.34 2.58
CA GLY A 487 26.99 15.42 3.66
C GLY A 487 26.17 14.13 3.59
N SER A 488 25.59 13.71 4.73
CA SER A 488 24.75 12.51 4.83
C SER A 488 23.30 12.70 4.37
N ARG A 489 22.91 13.91 3.95
CA ARG A 489 21.55 14.20 3.49
C ARG A 489 21.47 14.19 1.97
N ARG A 490 20.55 13.38 1.45
CA ARG A 490 20.20 13.34 0.03
C ARG A 490 18.84 14.00 -0.16
N ALA A 491 18.77 14.94 -1.08
CA ALA A 491 17.52 15.55 -1.52
C ALA A 491 17.34 15.26 -3.03
N PRO A 492 16.27 14.57 -3.44
CA PRO A 492 16.01 14.34 -4.86
C PRO A 492 15.68 15.67 -5.55
N ALA A 493 16.38 15.98 -6.64
CA ALA A 493 16.00 17.05 -7.55
C ALA A 493 14.98 16.48 -8.54
N LEU A 494 13.72 16.87 -8.36
CA LEU A 494 12.63 16.51 -9.27
C LEU A 494 12.62 17.46 -10.46
N GLY A 495 12.46 16.93 -11.67
CA GLY A 495 12.38 17.73 -12.87
C GLY A 495 11.92 16.95 -14.09
N LEU A 496 11.95 17.63 -15.23
CA LEU A 496 11.59 17.10 -16.55
C LEU A 496 12.88 16.69 -17.27
N GLY A 497 13.05 15.40 -17.48
CA GLY A 497 14.10 14.81 -18.32
C GLY A 497 13.56 14.46 -19.72
N TRP A 498 14.47 14.30 -20.69
CA TRP A 498 14.12 13.81 -22.02
C TRP A 498 14.82 12.47 -22.24
N GLN A 499 14.05 11.40 -22.48
CA GLN A 499 14.62 10.09 -22.75
C GLN A 499 14.51 9.78 -24.25
N GLY A 500 15.64 9.87 -24.96
CA GLY A 500 15.73 9.58 -26.39
C GLY A 500 17.06 10.08 -26.96
N ALA A 501 17.52 9.48 -28.06
CA ALA A 501 18.65 10.03 -28.80
C ALA A 501 18.17 11.24 -29.60
N ILE A 502 18.79 12.39 -29.40
CA ILE A 502 18.67 13.51 -30.33
C ILE A 502 19.46 13.08 -31.58
N PRO A 503 18.85 13.07 -32.78
CA PRO A 503 19.54 12.65 -34.01
C PRO A 503 20.74 13.53 -34.35
#